data_AF-A0A4V5TP97-F1
#
_entry.id   AF-A0A4V5TP97-F1
#
_cell.length_a   1.000
_cell.length_b   1.000
_cell.length_c   1.000
_cell.angle_alpha   90.00
_cell.angle_beta   90.00
_cell.angle_gamma   90.00
#
_symmetry.space_group_name_H-M   'P 1'
#
loop_
_entity.id
_entity.type
_entity.pdbx_description
1 polymer ?
#
loop_
_entity_poly.entity_id
_entity_poly.type
_entity_poly.pdbx_seq_one_letter_code
_entity_poly.pdbx_strand_id
1 'polypeptide(L)'
;MPKIDNMLAILWMLRSGKKITAKQISEKLEMNIRTVYRYIDTISTSGVPIISEPGHNGGYTLLNNFIEAPLFFDFEEQTSLFHAAVFAEEAGYYGGEALNRAISKLSKYSNQEQEAKINQHLTSLEVISRFSSLSMEHFLKELEQAVTDGYSVKILYYKSSEKQLNYRLVDPYRIIYWNNKWYVIGFC
;
A
#
# COMPACT_ATOMS: atom_id res chain seq x y z
N MET A 1 30.76 18.29 5.73
CA MET A 1 29.84 17.18 5.38
C MET A 1 29.47 17.26 3.90
N PRO A 2 29.46 16.12 3.19
CA PRO A 2 28.82 15.98 1.88
C PRO A 2 27.42 16.59 1.82
N LYS A 3 27.07 17.16 0.66
CA LYS A 3 25.76 17.80 0.40
C LYS A 3 24.58 16.86 0.68
N ILE A 4 24.74 15.56 0.40
CA ILE A 4 23.72 14.52 0.62
C ILE A 4 23.51 14.28 2.12
N ASP A 5 24.59 14.19 2.91
CA ASP A 5 24.51 13.97 4.35
C ASP A 5 23.75 15.09 5.06
N ASN A 6 23.97 16.34 4.65
CA ASN A 6 23.22 17.48 5.18
C ASN A 6 21.72 17.42 4.85
N MET A 7 21.37 17.02 3.61
CA MET A 7 19.96 16.88 3.22
C MET A 7 19.28 15.73 3.95
N LEU A 8 19.98 14.60 4.14
CA LEU A 8 19.51 13.49 4.96
C LEU A 8 19.32 13.92 6.42
N ALA A 9 20.26 14.66 7.00
CA ALA A 9 20.14 15.16 8.36
C ALA A 9 18.91 16.09 8.52
N ILE A 10 18.67 16.98 7.55
CA ILE A 10 17.46 17.84 7.52
C ILE A 10 16.19 16.98 7.47
N LEU A 11 16.12 15.99 6.57
CA LEU A 11 14.98 15.08 6.48
C LEU A 11 14.70 14.35 7.81
N TRP A 12 15.74 13.87 8.48
CA TRP A 12 15.64 13.21 9.78
C TRP A 12 15.13 14.15 10.87
N MET A 13 15.54 15.42 10.86
CA MET A 13 15.03 16.43 11.78
C MET A 13 13.51 16.67 11.56
N LEU A 14 13.08 16.76 10.31
CA LEU A 14 11.66 16.98 9.95
C LEU A 14 10.78 15.73 10.20
N ARG A 15 11.35 14.51 10.21
CA ARG A 15 10.63 13.25 10.48
C ARG A 15 9.98 13.20 11.86
N SER A 16 10.49 13.96 12.84
CA SER A 16 9.99 13.93 14.23
C SER A 16 8.53 14.42 14.38
N GLY A 17 7.90 14.95 13.31
CA GLY A 17 6.55 15.52 13.32
C GLY A 17 6.44 16.85 14.07
N LYS A 18 7.55 17.33 14.65
CA LYS A 18 7.65 18.64 15.29
C LYS A 18 8.09 19.67 14.27
N LYS A 19 7.45 20.84 14.29
CA LYS A 19 7.85 22.00 13.49
C LYS A 19 9.26 22.43 13.90
N ILE A 20 10.14 22.57 12.92
CA ILE A 20 11.51 23.02 13.11
C ILE A 20 11.79 24.22 12.20
N THR A 21 12.33 25.29 12.76
CA THR A 21 12.68 26.50 11.99
C THR A 21 14.00 26.34 11.22
N ALA A 22 14.18 27.09 10.13
CA ALA A 22 15.46 27.12 9.43
C ALA A 22 16.63 27.56 10.33
N LYS A 23 16.36 28.43 11.32
CA LYS A 23 17.35 28.84 12.32
C LYS A 23 17.82 27.66 13.18
N GLN A 24 16.90 26.86 13.70
CA GLN A 24 17.24 25.66 14.49
C GLN A 24 18.01 24.62 13.66
N ILE A 25 17.67 24.45 12.39
CA ILE A 25 18.44 23.58 11.46
C ILE A 25 19.85 24.14 11.27
N SER A 26 19.97 25.45 11.04
CA SER A 26 21.25 26.11 10.80
C SER A 26 22.20 26.01 11.99
N GLU A 27 21.66 26.16 13.21
CA GLU A 27 22.41 26.03 14.46
C GLU A 27 22.83 24.57 14.69
N LYS A 28 21.93 23.62 14.46
CA LYS A 28 22.18 22.20 14.74
C LYS A 28 23.14 21.53 13.76
N LEU A 29 23.15 21.99 12.50
CA LEU A 29 24.04 21.48 11.46
C LEU A 29 25.21 22.42 11.16
N GLU A 30 25.42 23.44 12.02
CA GLU A 30 26.52 24.43 11.93
C GLU A 30 26.70 25.01 10.53
N MET A 31 25.59 25.39 9.89
CA MET A 31 25.58 25.90 8.51
C MET A 31 24.85 27.23 8.39
N ASN A 32 25.08 27.93 7.29
CA ASN A 32 24.37 29.18 7.02
C ASN A 32 22.87 28.93 6.77
N ILE A 33 22.00 29.81 7.31
CA ILE A 33 20.55 29.73 7.12
C ILE A 33 20.12 29.76 5.64
N ARG A 34 20.85 30.46 4.76
CA ARG A 34 20.61 30.44 3.30
C ARG A 34 20.89 29.06 2.69
N THR A 35 21.85 28.33 3.23
CA THR A 35 22.14 26.95 2.79
C THR A 35 21.01 26.02 3.20
N VAL A 36 20.42 26.21 4.39
CA VAL A 36 19.23 25.48 4.83
C VAL A 36 18.07 25.68 3.87
N TYR A 37 17.73 26.94 3.53
CA TYR A 37 16.66 27.22 2.57
C TYR A 37 16.90 26.52 1.22
N ARG A 38 18.12 26.63 0.68
CA ARG A 38 18.48 25.95 -0.58
C ARG A 38 18.35 24.43 -0.50
N TYR A 39 18.69 23.82 0.64
CA TYR A 39 18.54 22.38 0.83
C TYR A 39 17.07 21.98 0.98
N ILE A 40 16.27 22.76 1.72
CA ILE A 40 14.82 22.56 1.79
C ILE A 40 14.19 22.64 0.39
N ASP A 41 14.55 23.64 -0.41
CA ASP A 41 14.08 23.76 -1.80
C ASP A 41 14.49 22.55 -2.65
N THR A 42 15.75 22.10 -2.51
CA THR A 42 16.25 20.92 -3.24
C THR A 42 15.48 19.66 -2.86
N ILE A 43 15.26 19.45 -1.56
CA ILE A 43 14.51 18.31 -1.03
C ILE A 43 13.06 18.37 -1.52
N SER A 44 12.43 19.55 -1.46
CA SER A 44 11.06 19.77 -1.94
C SER A 44 10.93 19.50 -3.44
N THR A 45 11.89 19.96 -4.25
CA THR A 45 11.90 19.74 -5.70
C THR A 45 12.11 18.28 -6.06
N SER A 46 12.66 17.49 -5.14
CA SER A 46 12.85 16.03 -5.28
C SER A 46 11.58 15.23 -4.95
N GLY A 47 10.44 15.88 -4.73
CA GLY A 47 9.14 15.25 -4.47
C GLY A 47 8.84 14.96 -3.00
N VAL A 48 9.67 15.44 -2.07
CA VAL A 48 9.38 15.37 -0.64
C VAL A 48 8.42 16.51 -0.25
N PRO A 49 7.22 16.22 0.29
CA PRO A 49 6.23 17.23 0.65
C PRO A 49 6.59 17.90 1.99
N ILE A 50 7.42 18.93 1.91
CA ILE A 50 7.74 19.80 3.04
C ILE A 50 6.66 20.90 3.14
N ILE A 51 6.03 21.02 4.29
CA ILE A 51 5.13 22.11 4.64
C ILE A 51 5.94 23.23 5.28
N SER A 52 5.73 24.46 4.83
CA SER A 52 6.27 25.66 5.44
C SER A 52 5.13 26.48 6.03
N GLU A 53 5.18 26.72 7.33
CA GLU A 53 4.26 27.63 8.01
C GLU A 53 4.99 28.92 8.41
N PRO A 54 4.55 30.10 7.97
CA PRO A 54 5.14 31.37 8.38
C PRO A 54 4.67 31.80 9.78
N GLY A 55 5.49 32.60 10.48
CA GLY A 55 5.15 33.23 11.77
C GLY A 55 6.03 32.79 12.94
N HIS A 56 5.75 33.34 14.13
CA HIS A 56 6.55 33.12 15.34
C HIS A 56 6.58 31.65 15.82
N ASN A 57 5.46 30.94 15.62
CA ASN A 57 5.32 29.50 15.88
C ASN A 57 5.37 28.66 14.58
N GLY A 58 5.86 29.27 13.50
CA GLY A 58 6.01 28.66 12.20
C GLY A 58 7.24 27.74 12.12
N GLY A 59 7.47 27.18 10.93
CA GLY A 59 8.60 26.30 10.66
C GLY A 59 8.30 25.30 9.57
N TYR A 60 9.21 24.36 9.41
CA TYR A 60 9.14 23.28 8.44
C TYR A 60 8.71 21.99 9.13
N THR A 61 7.87 21.22 8.45
CA THR A 61 7.49 19.86 8.83
C THR A 61 7.27 19.02 7.57
N LEU A 62 7.34 17.71 7.69
CA LEU A 62 6.82 16.83 6.65
C LEU A 62 5.29 16.78 6.75
N LEU A 63 4.60 16.65 5.60
CA LEU A 63 3.18 16.34 5.57
C LEU A 63 2.94 15.05 6.39
N ASN A 64 1.99 15.06 7.34
CA ASN A 64 1.76 13.98 8.31
C ASN A 64 1.58 12.59 7.67
N ASN A 65 1.22 12.54 6.39
CA ASN A 65 0.94 11.35 5.59
C ASN A 65 2.17 10.86 4.81
N PHE A 66 3.20 11.69 4.67
CA PHE A 66 4.50 11.31 4.12
C PHE A 66 5.39 10.61 5.18
N ILE A 67 4.96 10.67 6.45
CA ILE A 67 5.63 10.03 7.59
C ILE A 67 5.30 8.53 7.68
N GLU A 68 4.58 7.95 6.71
CA GLU A 68 4.62 6.50 6.51
C GLU A 68 6.08 6.13 6.24
N ALA A 69 6.77 5.71 7.30
CA ALA A 69 8.17 5.33 7.25
C ALA A 69 8.36 4.36 6.07
N PRO A 70 9.46 4.45 5.31
CA PRO A 70 9.78 3.40 4.37
C PRO A 70 9.75 2.07 5.16
N LEU A 71 8.78 1.22 4.82
CA LEU A 71 8.72 -0.14 5.33
C LEU A 71 9.94 -0.83 4.72
N PHE A 72 10.94 -1.06 5.56
CA PHE A 72 12.09 -1.85 5.17
C PHE A 72 11.68 -3.30 5.30
N PHE A 73 11.53 -3.97 4.16
CA PHE A 73 11.34 -5.40 4.10
C PHE A 73 12.69 -6.05 3.83
N ASP A 74 13.04 -7.07 4.60
CA ASP A 74 14.16 -7.93 4.25
C ASP A 74 13.85 -8.79 3.00
N PHE A 75 14.83 -9.55 2.54
CA PHE A 75 14.68 -10.35 1.34
C PHE A 75 13.61 -11.45 1.47
N GLU A 76 13.50 -12.07 2.64
CA GLU A 76 12.54 -13.15 2.89
C GLU A 76 11.12 -12.60 2.99
N GLU A 77 10.95 -11.44 3.64
CA GLU A 77 9.69 -10.71 3.71
C GLU A 77 9.22 -10.28 2.32
N GLN A 78 10.11 -9.71 1.50
CA GLN A 78 9.78 -9.33 0.11
C GLN A 78 9.35 -10.55 -0.70
N THR A 79 10.16 -11.61 -0.68
CA THR A 79 9.88 -12.84 -1.42
C THR A 79 8.53 -13.46 -1.00
N SER A 80 8.22 -13.44 0.29
CA SER A 80 6.95 -13.95 0.83
C SER A 80 5.75 -13.13 0.34
N LEU A 81 5.88 -11.79 0.31
CA LEU A 81 4.83 -10.90 -0.21
C LEU A 81 4.60 -11.09 -1.71
N PHE A 82 5.68 -11.28 -2.48
CA PHE A 82 5.61 -11.61 -3.90
C PHE A 82 4.89 -12.94 -4.13
N HIS A 83 5.24 -14.00 -3.39
CA HIS A 83 4.55 -15.29 -3.49
C HIS A 83 3.07 -15.19 -3.12
N ALA A 84 2.75 -14.47 -2.02
CA ALA A 84 1.38 -14.26 -1.60
C ALA A 84 0.55 -13.54 -2.67
N ALA A 85 1.14 -12.58 -3.40
CA ALA A 85 0.48 -11.91 -4.51
C ALA A 85 0.17 -12.85 -5.68
N VAL A 86 1.10 -13.74 -6.05
CA VAL A 86 0.88 -14.77 -7.07
C VAL A 86 -0.28 -15.68 -6.65
N PHE A 87 -0.30 -16.15 -5.40
CA PHE A 87 -1.43 -16.94 -4.89
C PHE A 87 -2.75 -16.17 -4.90
N ALA A 88 -2.73 -14.89 -4.56
CA ALA A 88 -3.92 -14.03 -4.54
C ALA A 88 -4.47 -13.81 -5.94
N GLU A 89 -3.62 -13.53 -6.93
CA GLU A 89 -4.01 -13.34 -8.32
C GLU A 89 -4.68 -14.61 -8.89
N GLU A 90 -4.06 -15.77 -8.66
CA GLU A 90 -4.57 -17.07 -9.10
C GLU A 90 -5.85 -17.51 -8.36
N ALA A 91 -6.04 -17.03 -7.12
CA ALA A 91 -7.29 -17.20 -6.38
C ALA A 91 -8.41 -16.24 -6.86
N GLY A 92 -8.09 -15.30 -7.75
CA GLY A 92 -9.04 -14.30 -8.22
C GLY A 92 -9.30 -13.20 -7.19
N TYR A 93 -8.28 -12.80 -6.46
CA TYR A 93 -8.38 -11.70 -5.50
C TYR A 93 -8.80 -10.40 -6.17
N TYR A 94 -9.85 -9.79 -5.63
CA TYR A 94 -10.52 -8.63 -6.22
C TYR A 94 -9.76 -7.31 -6.04
N GLY A 95 -8.69 -7.29 -5.24
CA GLY A 95 -7.84 -6.09 -5.07
C GLY A 95 -6.84 -5.84 -6.20
N GLY A 96 -6.88 -6.61 -7.30
CA GLY A 96 -5.86 -6.72 -8.35
C GLY A 96 -5.02 -5.47 -8.63
N GLU A 97 -5.63 -4.32 -8.97
CA GLU A 97 -4.85 -3.10 -9.23
C GLU A 97 -4.10 -2.56 -8.01
N ALA A 98 -4.73 -2.56 -6.83
CA ALA A 98 -4.10 -2.09 -5.60
C ALA A 98 -2.96 -3.02 -5.20
N LEU A 99 -3.16 -4.34 -5.37
CA LEU A 99 -2.11 -5.34 -5.19
C LEU A 99 -0.95 -5.10 -6.16
N ASN A 100 -1.22 -4.91 -7.45
CA ASN A 100 -0.20 -4.62 -8.46
C ASN A 100 0.60 -3.36 -8.14
N ARG A 101 -0.07 -2.30 -7.66
CA ARG A 101 0.60 -1.08 -7.18
C ARG A 101 1.48 -1.35 -5.95
N ALA A 102 1.04 -2.18 -5.01
CA ALA A 102 1.82 -2.54 -3.83
C ALA A 102 3.07 -3.35 -4.21
N ILE A 103 2.91 -4.37 -5.07
CA ILE A 103 4.00 -5.21 -5.58
C ILE A 103 5.00 -4.38 -6.40
N SER A 104 4.52 -3.46 -7.22
CA SER A 104 5.37 -2.51 -7.96
C SER A 104 6.15 -1.53 -7.06
N LYS A 105 5.68 -1.30 -5.82
CA LYS A 105 6.44 -0.52 -4.84
C LYS A 105 7.53 -1.38 -4.20
N LEU A 106 7.23 -2.64 -3.88
CA LEU A 106 8.21 -3.58 -3.30
C LEU A 106 9.42 -3.77 -4.22
N SER A 107 9.21 -3.92 -5.53
CA SER A 107 10.32 -4.07 -6.49
C SER A 107 11.25 -2.86 -6.56
N LYS A 108 10.73 -1.65 -6.33
CA LYS A 108 11.52 -0.40 -6.42
C LYS A 108 12.48 -0.16 -5.25
N TYR A 109 12.35 -0.90 -4.16
CA TYR A 109 13.25 -0.81 -3.00
C TYR A 109 14.40 -1.81 -3.06
N SER A 110 14.48 -2.64 -4.10
CA SER A 110 15.55 -3.61 -4.32
C SER A 110 16.69 -3.03 -5.16
N ASN A 111 17.93 -3.39 -4.81
CA ASN A 111 19.06 -3.19 -5.71
C ASN A 111 19.04 -4.25 -6.84
N GLN A 112 19.87 -4.06 -7.88
CA GLN A 112 19.87 -4.95 -9.06
C GLN A 112 20.12 -6.43 -8.74
N GLU A 113 20.92 -6.72 -7.70
CA GLU A 113 21.20 -8.10 -7.27
C GLU A 113 19.99 -8.71 -6.54
N GLN A 114 19.33 -7.94 -5.68
CA GLN A 114 18.11 -8.33 -4.99
C GLN A 114 16.96 -8.54 -5.98
N GLU A 115 16.81 -7.65 -6.96
CA GLU A 115 15.80 -7.75 -8.02
C GLU A 115 16.01 -9.01 -8.87
N ALA A 116 17.24 -9.34 -9.25
CA ALA A 116 17.55 -10.57 -9.98
C ALA A 116 17.19 -11.82 -9.17
N LYS A 117 17.50 -11.85 -7.87
CA LYS A 117 17.13 -12.96 -6.98
C LYS A 117 15.61 -13.06 -6.80
N ILE A 118 14.93 -11.95 -6.56
CA ILE A 118 13.45 -11.91 -6.45
C ILE A 118 12.80 -12.42 -7.73
N ASN A 119 13.25 -11.95 -8.89
CA ASN A 119 12.75 -12.42 -10.19
C ASN A 119 12.98 -13.92 -10.38
N GLN A 120 14.14 -14.44 -9.94
CA GLN A 120 14.40 -15.88 -9.97
C GLN A 120 13.41 -16.65 -9.09
N HIS A 121 13.13 -16.17 -7.87
CA HIS A 121 12.12 -16.77 -6.99
C HIS A 121 10.71 -16.72 -7.57
N LEU A 122 10.32 -15.58 -8.16
CA LEU A 122 9.05 -15.44 -8.86
C LEU A 122 8.91 -16.44 -10.00
N THR A 123 9.95 -16.60 -10.84
CA THR A 123 9.93 -17.59 -11.93
C THR A 123 9.98 -19.04 -11.46
N SER A 124 10.41 -19.28 -10.22
CA SER A 124 10.46 -20.63 -9.63
C SER A 124 9.10 -21.08 -9.07
N LEU A 125 8.16 -20.15 -8.86
CA LEU A 125 6.83 -20.42 -8.35
C LEU A 125 5.81 -20.23 -9.48
N GLU A 126 5.22 -21.34 -9.91
CA GLU A 126 4.05 -21.32 -10.78
C GLU A 126 2.84 -21.84 -10.00
N VAL A 127 1.77 -21.05 -9.99
CA VAL A 127 0.49 -21.44 -9.40
C VAL A 127 -0.47 -21.64 -10.56
N ILE A 128 -0.93 -22.88 -10.75
CA ILE A 128 -1.81 -23.23 -11.87
C ILE A 128 -3.26 -23.22 -11.37
N SER A 129 -4.01 -22.17 -11.69
CA SER A 129 -5.46 -22.13 -11.52
C SER A 129 -6.18 -22.32 -12.86
N ARG A 130 -7.28 -23.07 -12.85
CA ARG A 130 -8.20 -23.19 -14.01
C ARG A 130 -9.33 -22.15 -13.98
N PHE A 131 -9.21 -21.13 -13.13
CA PHE A 131 -10.30 -20.22 -12.82
C PHE A 131 -10.11 -18.85 -13.49
N SER A 132 -11.05 -18.44 -14.34
CA SER A 132 -11.10 -17.07 -14.87
C SER A 132 -11.90 -16.17 -13.92
N SER A 133 -11.18 -15.44 -13.07
CA SER A 133 -11.73 -14.65 -11.97
C SER A 133 -12.30 -13.27 -12.34
N LEU A 134 -11.96 -12.74 -13.52
CA LEU A 134 -12.27 -11.37 -13.94
C LEU A 134 -13.76 -11.02 -13.88
N SER A 135 -14.67 -11.99 -14.05
CA SER A 135 -16.11 -11.74 -14.02
C SER A 135 -16.69 -11.57 -12.61
N MET A 136 -15.97 -11.95 -11.55
CA MET A 136 -16.48 -11.91 -10.17
C MET A 136 -15.95 -10.76 -9.31
N GLU A 137 -14.95 -10.01 -9.79
CA GLU A 137 -14.30 -8.93 -9.04
C GLU A 137 -15.30 -7.91 -8.49
N HIS A 138 -16.24 -7.46 -9.33
CA HIS A 138 -17.24 -6.47 -8.94
C HIS A 138 -18.14 -6.97 -7.80
N PHE A 139 -18.62 -8.22 -7.90
CA PHE A 139 -19.48 -8.81 -6.87
C PHE A 139 -18.73 -9.02 -5.55
N LEU A 140 -17.45 -9.42 -5.61
CA LEU A 140 -16.65 -9.62 -4.39
C LEU A 140 -16.37 -8.30 -3.68
N LYS A 141 -16.09 -7.22 -4.42
CA LYS A 141 -15.96 -5.86 -3.86
C LYS A 141 -17.26 -5.37 -3.21
N GLU A 142 -18.39 -5.57 -3.89
CA GLU A 142 -19.69 -5.18 -3.36
C GLU A 142 -20.03 -5.95 -2.07
N LEU A 143 -19.75 -7.26 -2.05
CA LEU A 143 -19.92 -8.09 -0.85
C LEU A 143 -18.98 -7.67 0.28
N GLU A 144 -17.73 -7.31 0.01
CA GLU A 144 -16.78 -6.85 1.03
C GLU A 144 -17.27 -5.55 1.66
N GLN A 145 -17.74 -4.61 0.83
CA GLN A 145 -18.29 -3.36 1.29
C GLN A 145 -19.55 -3.60 2.16
N ALA A 146 -20.45 -4.48 1.71
CA ALA A 146 -21.65 -4.83 2.47
C ALA A 146 -21.33 -5.46 3.84
N VAL A 147 -20.31 -6.34 3.91
CA VAL A 147 -19.82 -6.90 5.18
C VAL A 147 -19.26 -5.81 6.09
N THR A 148 -18.47 -4.87 5.53
CA THR A 148 -17.81 -3.81 6.29
C THR A 148 -18.79 -2.78 6.83
N ASP A 149 -19.79 -2.42 6.02
CA ASP A 149 -20.78 -1.39 6.36
C ASP A 149 -22.02 -1.95 7.09
N GLY A 150 -22.18 -3.27 7.12
CA GLY A 150 -23.34 -3.93 7.71
C GLY A 150 -24.62 -3.81 6.87
N TYR A 151 -24.50 -3.85 5.54
CA TYR A 151 -25.64 -3.78 4.62
C TYR A 151 -26.11 -5.15 4.16
N SER A 152 -27.43 -5.31 4.02
CA SER A 152 -28.04 -6.46 3.36
C SER A 152 -27.84 -6.38 1.84
N VAL A 153 -27.55 -7.51 1.21
CA VAL A 153 -27.43 -7.63 -0.26
C VAL A 153 -28.59 -8.45 -0.82
N LYS A 154 -29.12 -8.02 -1.97
CA LYS A 154 -30.15 -8.78 -2.69
C LYS A 154 -29.48 -9.59 -3.80
N ILE A 155 -29.48 -10.91 -3.64
CA ILE A 155 -28.86 -11.83 -4.59
C ILE A 155 -29.90 -12.61 -5.39
N LEU A 156 -29.60 -12.90 -6.65
CA LEU A 156 -30.34 -13.87 -7.45
C LEU A 156 -29.67 -15.24 -7.23
N TYR A 157 -30.34 -16.13 -6.51
CA TYR A 157 -29.76 -17.39 -6.06
C TYR A 157 -30.31 -18.58 -6.85
N TYR A 158 -29.39 -19.41 -7.35
CA TYR A 158 -29.69 -20.70 -7.95
C TYR A 158 -29.43 -21.82 -6.95
N LYS A 159 -30.47 -22.55 -6.57
CA LYS A 159 -30.36 -23.73 -5.71
C LYS A 159 -30.41 -24.98 -6.58
N SER A 160 -29.41 -25.86 -6.48
CA SER A 160 -29.30 -27.06 -7.34
C SER A 160 -30.55 -27.96 -7.34
N SER A 161 -31.34 -27.94 -6.27
CA SER A 161 -32.60 -28.72 -6.14
C SER A 161 -33.83 -28.05 -6.76
N GLU A 162 -33.75 -26.79 -7.17
CA GLU A 162 -34.89 -25.99 -7.67
C GLU A 162 -34.55 -25.45 -9.06
N LYS A 163 -35.49 -25.58 -10.01
CA LYS A 163 -35.29 -25.08 -11.39
C LYS A 163 -35.43 -23.57 -11.53
N GLN A 164 -35.95 -22.87 -10.52
CA GLN A 164 -36.20 -21.43 -10.57
C GLN A 164 -35.16 -20.64 -9.79
N LEU A 165 -34.74 -19.53 -10.38
CA LEU A 165 -33.91 -18.52 -9.73
C LEU A 165 -34.81 -17.70 -8.79
N ASN A 166 -34.39 -17.57 -7.54
CA ASN A 166 -35.14 -16.83 -6.53
C ASN A 166 -34.27 -15.71 -5.96
N TYR A 167 -34.89 -14.55 -5.75
CA TYR A 167 -34.22 -13.47 -5.02
C TYR A 167 -34.16 -13.81 -3.53
N ARG A 168 -32.99 -13.55 -2.93
CA ARG A 168 -32.76 -13.67 -1.49
C ARG A 168 -32.18 -12.35 -0.99
N LEU A 169 -32.67 -11.90 0.15
CA LEU A 169 -32.03 -10.84 0.91
C LEU A 169 -31.08 -11.52 1.90
N VAL A 170 -29.81 -11.15 1.88
CA VAL A 170 -28.78 -11.80 2.70
C VAL A 170 -28.03 -10.72 3.46
N ASP A 171 -27.85 -10.91 4.76
CA ASP A 171 -26.96 -10.12 5.61
C ASP A 171 -25.59 -10.81 5.63
N PRO A 172 -24.60 -10.36 4.85
CA PRO A 172 -23.34 -11.05 4.72
C PRO A 172 -22.44 -10.79 5.94
N TYR A 173 -21.80 -11.83 6.44
CA TYR A 173 -20.88 -11.76 7.59
C TYR A 173 -19.43 -11.91 7.18
N ARG A 174 -19.14 -12.75 6.17
CA ARG A 174 -17.78 -13.00 5.68
C ARG A 174 -17.80 -13.63 4.29
N ILE A 175 -16.77 -13.30 3.51
CA ILE A 175 -16.42 -13.94 2.25
C ILE A 175 -15.35 -15.01 2.49
N ILE A 176 -15.49 -16.18 1.88
CA ILE A 176 -14.59 -17.32 2.04
C ILE A 176 -14.13 -17.82 0.67
N TYR A 177 -12.82 -18.05 0.53
CA TYR A 177 -12.27 -18.79 -0.60
C TYR A 177 -11.99 -20.24 -0.18
N TRP A 178 -12.64 -21.21 -0.80
CA TRP A 178 -12.44 -22.63 -0.53
C TRP A 178 -12.58 -23.48 -1.80
N ASN A 179 -11.66 -24.41 -2.03
CA ASN A 179 -11.71 -25.36 -3.13
C ASN A 179 -11.91 -24.66 -4.50
N ASN A 180 -11.12 -23.60 -4.71
CA ASN A 180 -11.14 -22.75 -5.90
C ASN A 180 -12.48 -22.09 -6.20
N LYS A 181 -13.27 -21.80 -5.15
CA LYS A 181 -14.56 -21.12 -5.25
C LYS A 181 -14.72 -20.10 -4.14
N TRP A 182 -15.43 -19.03 -4.46
CA TRP A 182 -15.83 -18.01 -3.51
C TRP A 182 -17.21 -18.34 -2.93
N TYR A 183 -17.34 -18.16 -1.63
CA TYR A 183 -18.57 -18.33 -0.86
C TYR A 183 -18.81 -17.09 -0.01
N VAL A 184 -20.08 -16.85 0.29
CA VAL A 184 -20.50 -15.87 1.29
C VAL A 184 -21.26 -16.61 2.38
N ILE A 185 -20.92 -16.31 3.63
CA ILE A 185 -21.72 -16.72 4.79
C ILE A 185 -22.53 -15.50 5.22
N GLY A 186 -23.83 -15.69 5.40
CA GLY A 186 -24.74 -14.66 5.84
C GLY A 186 -26.09 -15.23 6.27
N PHE A 187 -26.89 -14.40 6.91
CA PHE A 187 -28.27 -14.74 7.28
C PHE A 187 -29.22 -14.39 6.14
N CYS A 188 -30.17 -15.27 5.83
CA CYS A 188 -31.09 -15.19 4.70
C CYS A 188 -32.51 -15.51 5.15
#